data_AF-C0RWI2-F1
#
_entry.id   AF-C0RWI2-F1
#
_cell.length_a   1.000
_cell.length_b   1.000
_cell.length_c   1.000
_cell.angle_alpha   90.00
_cell.angle_beta   90.00
_cell.angle_gamma   90.00
#
_symmetry.space_group_name_H-M   'P 1'
#
loop_
_entity.id
_entity.type
_entity.pdbx_description
1 polymer ?
#
loop_
_entity_poly.entity_id
_entity_poly.type
_entity_poly.pdbx_seq_one_letter_code
_entity_poly.pdbx_strand_id
1 'polypeptide(L)'
;MSPYTLSMLLSSLAVGTTTTLSSNHWFLAWIGLEINTLAIIPLMTKMHHPRATESATKYFLTQATASALVLFSTIMNAWMTGEWAIMNMSHNTSTTILTIALAIKLGVAPFHLWLPDVMQGLNMMTCLILSTWQKLAPMALLILTSHQLNTNLLIMMALTSMIVGGWGGLNQTQTRKIMAYSSIAHLGWMFMIVSFAPNLALLNLLVYLILTSSMFMTLMTLNATNMNKLSTSWPKTPMLTALTMVTLMALGGLPPTSGFLPKWLILQEMTKQHLNALSTTMAMLALLSLFFYLRLSYMVSMTSPPHISNSNLTWRKKNNLHAIPLMIILSTMMVPMAPALLTMN
;
A
#
# COMPACT_ATOMS: atom_id res chain seq x y z
N MET A 1 -1.18 23.60 12.40
CA MET A 1 0.23 23.20 12.63
C MET A 1 1.13 24.22 11.98
N SER A 2 2.13 24.71 12.71
CA SER A 2 3.17 25.58 12.16
C SER A 2 4.00 24.83 11.10
N PRO A 3 4.61 25.51 10.13
CA PRO A 3 5.46 24.86 9.12
C PRO A 3 6.63 24.12 9.77
N TYR A 4 7.19 24.64 10.87
CA TYR A 4 8.26 24.00 11.62
C TYR A 4 7.85 22.68 12.29
N THR A 5 6.64 22.61 12.86
CA THR A 5 6.15 21.35 13.44
C THR A 5 5.90 20.31 12.35
N LEU A 6 5.38 20.73 11.19
CA LEU A 6 5.20 19.84 10.05
C LEU A 6 6.54 19.31 9.51
N SER A 7 7.56 20.16 9.38
CA SER A 7 8.88 19.72 8.91
C SER A 7 9.54 18.75 9.89
N MET A 8 9.44 18.98 11.20
CA MET A 8 9.92 18.05 12.24
C MET A 8 9.21 16.69 12.20
N LEU A 9 7.89 16.69 11.98
CA LEU A 9 7.12 15.43 11.89
C LEU A 9 7.45 14.65 10.61
N LEU A 10 7.67 15.34 9.50
CA LEU A 10 8.08 14.69 8.24
C LEU A 10 9.53 14.20 8.30
N SER A 11 10.45 14.94 8.94
CA SER A 11 11.82 14.50 9.12
C SER A 11 11.92 13.32 10.08
N SER A 12 11.15 13.31 11.17
CA SER A 12 11.10 12.15 12.09
C SER A 12 10.52 10.90 11.41
N LEU A 13 9.51 11.03 10.54
CA LEU A 13 9.05 9.93 9.68
C LEU A 13 10.15 9.40 8.74
N ALA A 14 10.97 10.30 8.20
CA ALA A 14 12.09 9.88 7.36
C ALA A 14 13.14 9.14 8.19
N VAL A 15 13.54 9.70 9.34
CA VAL A 15 14.51 9.11 10.28
C VAL A 15 14.04 7.73 10.77
N GLY A 16 12.76 7.56 11.11
CA GLY A 16 12.24 6.26 11.53
C GLY A 16 12.39 5.22 10.42
N THR A 17 12.04 5.53 9.17
CA THR A 17 12.26 4.60 8.06
C THR A 17 13.74 4.35 7.74
N THR A 18 14.59 5.38 7.71
CA THR A 18 16.00 5.20 7.37
C THR A 18 16.73 4.40 8.44
N THR A 19 16.44 4.63 9.72
CA THR A 19 17.01 3.84 10.83
C THR A 19 16.66 2.37 10.71
N THR A 20 15.41 2.01 10.34
CA THR A 20 15.06 0.59 10.08
C THR A 20 15.78 -0.01 8.88
N LEU A 21 16.00 0.76 7.83
CA LEU A 21 16.65 0.27 6.60
C LEU A 21 18.16 0.10 6.78
N SER A 22 18.80 0.94 7.59
CA SER A 22 20.24 0.89 7.84
C SER A 22 20.62 0.00 9.03
N SER A 23 19.65 -0.42 9.84
CA SER A 23 19.95 -1.20 11.05
C SER A 23 20.31 -2.65 10.73
N ASN A 24 21.35 -3.16 11.39
CA ASN A 24 21.66 -4.60 11.43
C ASN A 24 21.19 -5.27 12.72
N HIS A 25 20.78 -4.47 13.72
CA HIS A 25 20.39 -4.92 15.05
C HIS A 25 18.88 -4.77 15.25
N TRP A 26 18.21 -5.84 15.70
CA TRP A 26 16.75 -5.88 15.88
C TRP A 26 16.19 -4.77 16.77
N PHE A 27 16.86 -4.44 17.87
CA PHE A 27 16.44 -3.35 18.75
C PHE A 27 16.42 -1.98 18.05
N LEU A 28 17.41 -1.70 17.19
CA LEU A 28 17.46 -0.45 16.43
C LEU A 28 16.37 -0.41 15.36
N ALA A 29 16.11 -1.54 14.70
CA ALA A 29 14.97 -1.68 13.79
C ALA A 29 13.64 -1.43 14.50
N TRP A 30 13.49 -1.93 15.73
CA TRP A 30 12.30 -1.69 16.54
C TRP A 30 12.13 -0.21 16.89
N ILE A 31 13.21 0.48 17.31
CA ILE A 31 13.20 1.93 17.58
C ILE A 31 12.74 2.71 16.34
N GLY A 32 13.26 2.37 15.15
CA GLY A 32 12.86 3.04 13.91
C GLY A 32 11.36 2.87 13.59
N LEU A 33 10.81 1.67 13.84
CA LEU A 33 9.37 1.41 13.70
C LEU A 33 8.55 2.22 14.72
N GLU A 34 9.00 2.36 15.96
CA GLU A 34 8.32 3.16 16.99
C GLU A 34 8.31 4.65 16.64
N ILE A 35 9.46 5.20 16.22
CA ILE A 35 9.58 6.59 15.76
C ILE A 35 8.57 6.86 14.65
N ASN A 36 8.42 5.93 13.69
CA ASN A 36 7.44 6.07 12.61
C ASN A 36 5.99 6.13 13.11
N THR A 37 5.64 5.29 14.10
CA THR A 37 4.28 5.28 14.65
C THR A 37 3.97 6.55 15.45
N LEU A 38 4.92 7.04 16.24
CA LEU A 38 4.75 8.26 17.03
C LEU A 38 4.69 9.51 16.14
N ALA A 39 5.52 9.58 15.11
CA ALA A 39 5.59 10.73 14.20
C ALA A 39 4.32 10.90 13.34
N ILE A 40 3.63 9.82 12.97
CA ILE A 40 2.42 9.93 12.12
C ILE A 40 1.16 10.34 12.89
N ILE A 41 1.06 10.05 14.19
CA ILE A 41 -0.16 10.31 14.98
C ILE A 41 -0.57 11.81 14.96
N PRO A 42 0.34 12.79 15.18
CA PRO A 42 -0.01 14.19 15.08
C PRO A 42 -0.44 14.62 13.66
N LEU A 43 0.09 13.97 12.62
CA LEU A 43 -0.35 14.21 11.25
C LEU A 43 -1.79 13.70 11.04
N MET A 44 -2.15 12.58 11.66
CA MET A 44 -3.50 12.02 11.59
C MET A 44 -4.54 12.93 12.26
N THR A 45 -4.22 13.52 13.41
CA THR A 45 -5.16 14.37 14.19
C THR A 45 -5.23 15.83 13.74
N LYS A 46 -4.55 16.20 12.64
CA LYS A 46 -4.42 17.59 12.16
C LYS A 46 -5.75 18.35 12.00
N MET A 47 -6.85 17.69 11.65
CA MET A 47 -8.16 18.33 11.43
C MET A 47 -8.99 18.49 12.70
N HIS A 48 -8.55 17.96 13.85
CA HIS A 48 -9.26 18.00 15.13
C HIS A 48 -10.76 17.59 15.05
N HIS A 49 -11.07 16.62 14.20
CA HIS A 49 -12.42 16.07 14.02
C HIS A 49 -12.54 14.71 14.72
N PRO A 50 -13.70 14.32 15.30
CA PRO A 50 -13.86 13.05 16.02
C PRO A 50 -13.47 11.81 15.18
N ARG A 51 -13.75 11.83 13.88
CA ARG A 51 -13.29 10.76 12.95
C ARG A 51 -11.77 10.66 12.84
N ALA A 52 -11.06 11.78 12.90
CA ALA A 52 -9.60 11.80 12.84
C ALA A 52 -8.97 11.35 14.17
N THR A 53 -9.64 11.63 15.28
CA THR A 53 -9.21 11.10 16.60
C THR A 53 -9.48 9.60 16.70
N GLU A 54 -10.64 9.11 16.23
CA GLU A 54 -10.95 7.68 16.18
C GLU A 54 -9.98 6.91 15.27
N SER A 55 -9.62 7.46 14.11
CA SER A 55 -8.63 6.81 13.23
C SER A 55 -7.24 6.79 13.87
N ALA A 56 -6.83 7.86 14.55
CA ALA A 56 -5.56 7.92 15.26
C ALA A 56 -5.50 6.91 16.42
N THR A 57 -6.59 6.75 17.20
CA THR A 57 -6.62 5.77 18.31
C THR A 57 -6.61 4.34 17.79
N LYS A 58 -7.38 4.01 16.76
CA LYS A 58 -7.35 2.69 16.10
C LYS A 58 -5.95 2.37 15.56
N TYR A 59 -5.31 3.33 14.90
CA TYR A 59 -3.95 3.16 14.39
C TYR A 59 -2.94 2.95 15.53
N PHE A 60 -2.98 3.79 16.57
CA PHE A 60 -2.04 3.66 17.69
C PHE A 60 -2.14 2.29 18.39
N LEU A 61 -3.35 1.85 18.75
CA LEU A 61 -3.55 0.57 19.44
C LEU A 61 -3.08 -0.62 18.59
N THR A 62 -3.40 -0.62 17.29
CA THR A 62 -3.02 -1.71 16.38
C THR A 62 -1.52 -1.72 16.11
N GLN A 63 -0.88 -0.56 16.02
CA GLN A 63 0.55 -0.47 15.73
C GLN A 63 1.43 -0.69 16.96
N ALA A 64 0.96 -0.29 18.15
CA ALA A 64 1.63 -0.53 19.42
C ALA A 64 1.58 -2.03 19.81
N THR A 65 0.44 -2.69 19.56
CA THR A 65 0.35 -4.15 19.73
C THR A 65 1.28 -4.89 18.76
N ALA A 66 1.32 -4.45 17.50
CA ALA A 66 2.25 -5.01 16.52
C ALA A 66 3.72 -4.78 16.89
N SER A 67 4.10 -3.60 17.36
CA SER A 67 5.48 -3.32 17.77
C SER A 67 5.89 -4.06 19.03
N ALA A 68 4.99 -4.25 20.00
CA ALA A 68 5.21 -5.13 21.14
C ALA A 68 5.45 -6.58 20.70
N LEU A 69 4.71 -7.09 19.72
CA LEU A 69 4.93 -8.42 19.15
C LEU A 69 6.26 -8.53 18.39
N VAL A 70 6.69 -7.49 17.66
CA VAL A 70 8.03 -7.46 17.05
C VAL A 70 9.10 -7.60 18.14
N LEU A 71 9.04 -6.78 19.19
CA LEU A 71 10.01 -6.84 20.28
C LEU A 71 9.97 -8.18 21.03
N PHE A 72 8.78 -8.75 21.24
CA PHE A 72 8.64 -10.08 21.82
C PHE A 72 9.29 -11.17 20.96
N SER A 73 9.09 -11.12 19.63
CA SER A 73 9.72 -12.08 18.72
C SER A 73 11.25 -12.01 18.74
N THR A 74 11.81 -10.81 18.85
CA THR A 74 13.27 -10.62 18.82
C THR A 74 13.91 -10.96 20.16
N ILE A 75 13.26 -10.68 21.29
CA ILE A 75 13.71 -11.15 22.61
C ILE A 75 13.68 -12.66 22.69
N MET A 76 12.63 -13.32 22.17
CA MET A 76 12.57 -14.78 22.15
C MET A 76 13.68 -15.38 21.29
N ASN A 77 14.01 -14.76 20.15
CA ASN A 77 15.15 -15.19 19.35
C ASN A 77 16.47 -15.01 20.11
N ALA A 78 16.71 -13.81 20.64
CA ALA A 78 17.94 -13.47 21.37
C ALA A 78 18.11 -14.31 22.64
N TRP A 79 17.03 -14.70 23.32
CA TRP A 79 17.08 -15.57 24.48
C TRP A 79 17.60 -16.97 24.13
N MET A 80 17.28 -17.46 22.93
CA MET A 80 17.66 -18.80 22.50
C MET A 80 19.01 -18.84 21.76
N THR A 81 19.30 -17.85 20.92
CA THR A 81 20.53 -17.81 20.10
C THR A 81 21.62 -16.91 20.68
N GLY A 82 21.28 -15.98 21.58
CA GLY A 82 22.21 -14.96 22.09
C GLY A 82 22.50 -13.81 21.11
N GLU A 83 21.89 -13.80 19.92
CA GLU A 83 22.18 -12.83 18.87
C GLU A 83 21.00 -11.89 18.57
N TRP A 84 21.34 -10.66 18.22
CA TRP A 84 20.39 -9.60 17.85
C TRP A 84 20.44 -9.22 16.36
N ALA A 85 21.15 -9.99 15.54
CA ALA A 85 21.27 -9.74 14.12
C ALA A 85 19.95 -9.99 13.38
N ILE A 86 19.57 -9.08 12.48
CA ILE A 86 18.30 -9.19 11.72
C ILE A 86 18.25 -10.45 10.85
N MET A 87 19.38 -10.80 10.23
CA MET A 87 19.46 -11.91 9.28
C MET A 87 19.44 -13.30 9.95
N ASN A 88 19.49 -13.39 11.28
CA ASN A 88 19.65 -14.67 11.99
C ASN A 88 18.47 -14.95 12.93
N MET A 89 17.28 -15.20 12.38
CA MET A 89 16.11 -15.71 13.10
C MET A 89 15.97 -17.22 12.83
N SER A 90 16.45 -18.04 13.76
CA SER A 90 16.49 -19.50 13.57
C SER A 90 15.24 -20.21 14.12
N HIS A 91 14.60 -19.65 15.16
CA HIS A 91 13.48 -20.31 15.82
C HIS A 91 12.14 -20.11 15.10
N ASN A 92 11.46 -21.20 14.76
CA ASN A 92 10.17 -21.15 14.07
C ASN A 92 9.08 -20.39 14.87
N THR A 93 9.14 -20.42 16.20
CA THR A 93 8.21 -19.64 17.05
C THR A 93 8.48 -18.14 16.96
N SER A 94 9.73 -17.70 16.91
CA SER A 94 10.06 -16.28 16.77
C SER A 94 9.71 -15.78 15.37
N THR A 95 9.98 -16.55 14.32
CA THR A 95 9.67 -16.17 12.93
C THR A 95 8.15 -16.14 12.67
N THR A 96 7.37 -17.05 13.26
CA THR A 96 5.90 -17.00 13.17
C THR A 96 5.29 -15.81 13.90
N ILE A 97 5.81 -15.45 15.08
CA ILE A 97 5.36 -14.22 15.78
C ILE A 97 5.77 -12.98 14.99
N LEU A 98 6.99 -12.94 14.45
CA LEU A 98 7.48 -11.83 13.63
C LEU A 98 6.61 -11.61 12.38
N THR A 99 6.28 -12.68 11.66
CA THR A 99 5.42 -12.61 10.47
C THR A 99 4.03 -12.08 10.81
N ILE A 100 3.43 -12.52 11.91
CA ILE A 100 2.15 -12.00 12.42
C ILE A 100 2.27 -10.51 12.77
N ALA A 101 3.33 -10.11 13.46
CA ALA A 101 3.56 -8.73 13.86
C ALA A 101 3.70 -7.79 12.65
N LEU A 102 4.50 -8.19 11.65
CA LEU A 102 4.66 -7.44 10.41
C LEU A 102 3.37 -7.43 9.57
N ALA A 103 2.59 -8.51 9.57
CA ALA A 103 1.28 -8.57 8.92
C ALA A 103 0.29 -7.57 9.54
N ILE A 104 0.27 -7.42 10.88
CA ILE A 104 -0.54 -6.40 11.56
C ILE A 104 -0.08 -4.99 11.15
N LYS A 105 1.25 -4.72 11.15
CA LYS A 105 1.78 -3.41 10.75
C LYS A 105 1.41 -3.02 9.33
N LEU A 106 1.47 -3.97 8.38
CA LEU A 106 1.16 -3.74 6.98
C LEU A 106 -0.35 -3.74 6.66
N GLY A 107 -1.17 -4.35 7.53
CA GLY A 107 -2.61 -4.48 7.36
C GLY A 107 -3.01 -5.64 6.44
N VAL A 108 -2.27 -6.75 6.47
CA VAL A 108 -2.58 -7.96 5.70
C VAL A 108 -3.68 -8.76 6.42
N ALA A 109 -4.55 -9.43 5.66
CA ALA A 109 -5.58 -10.29 6.25
C ALA A 109 -4.94 -11.46 7.02
N PRO A 110 -5.49 -11.85 8.20
CA PRO A 110 -6.78 -11.42 8.77
C PRO A 110 -6.77 -10.06 9.49
N PHE A 111 -5.60 -9.46 9.76
CA PHE A 111 -5.43 -8.22 10.54
C PHE A 111 -5.71 -6.92 9.78
N HIS A 112 -6.47 -6.99 8.70
CA HIS A 112 -6.69 -5.88 7.75
C HIS A 112 -7.74 -4.84 8.19
N LEU A 113 -8.59 -5.17 9.18
CA LEU A 113 -9.80 -4.40 9.51
C LEU A 113 -9.52 -2.94 9.90
N TRP A 114 -8.35 -2.66 10.47
CA TRP A 114 -7.98 -1.31 10.87
C TRP A 114 -7.74 -0.38 9.66
N LEU A 115 -7.23 -0.91 8.55
CA LEU A 115 -6.72 -0.09 7.45
C LEU A 115 -7.83 0.69 6.71
N PRO A 116 -8.96 0.08 6.29
CA PRO A 116 -10.05 0.83 5.63
C PRO A 116 -10.70 1.89 6.53
N ASP A 117 -10.86 1.60 7.82
CA ASP A 117 -11.48 2.52 8.76
C ASP A 117 -10.57 3.70 9.11
N VAL A 118 -9.28 3.43 9.34
CA VAL A 118 -8.29 4.48 9.58
C VAL A 118 -8.19 5.39 8.36
N MET A 119 -8.07 4.85 7.14
CA MET A 119 -7.98 5.69 5.94
C MET A 119 -9.21 6.56 5.73
N GLN A 120 -10.41 6.10 6.06
CA GLN A 120 -11.62 6.91 5.86
C GLN A 120 -11.70 8.14 6.77
N GLY A 121 -11.12 8.08 7.97
CA GLY A 121 -11.08 9.19 8.93
C GLY A 121 -10.03 10.26 8.63
N LEU A 122 -9.11 9.99 7.69
CA LEU A 122 -7.92 10.79 7.44
C LEU A 122 -8.04 11.69 6.20
N ASN A 123 -7.14 12.68 6.13
CA ASN A 123 -6.95 13.52 4.95
C ASN A 123 -6.28 12.74 3.83
N MET A 124 -6.50 13.18 2.59
CA MET A 124 -5.96 12.49 1.42
C MET A 124 -4.42 12.44 1.43
N MET A 125 -3.75 13.49 1.89
CA MET A 125 -2.29 13.51 2.04
C MET A 125 -1.78 12.54 3.11
N THR A 126 -2.47 12.42 4.25
CA THR A 126 -2.07 11.46 5.28
C THR A 126 -2.43 10.02 4.89
N CYS A 127 -3.49 9.82 4.11
CA CYS A 127 -3.80 8.54 3.47
C CYS A 127 -2.68 8.12 2.51
N LEU A 128 -2.15 9.06 1.71
CA LEU A 128 -1.01 8.80 0.84
C LEU A 128 0.17 8.28 1.67
N ILE A 129 0.62 9.04 2.68
CA ILE A 129 1.74 8.68 3.56
C ILE A 129 1.52 7.31 4.22
N LEU A 130 0.31 7.03 4.71
CA LEU A 130 -0.03 5.74 5.33
C LEU A 130 0.01 4.58 4.31
N SER A 131 -0.45 4.80 3.08
CA SER A 131 -0.50 3.77 2.04
C SER A 131 0.85 3.50 1.37
N THR A 132 1.80 4.45 1.44
CA THR A 132 3.10 4.36 0.78
C THR A 132 4.26 4.27 1.79
N TRP A 133 4.54 5.36 2.49
CA TRP A 133 5.71 5.52 3.35
C TRP A 133 5.74 4.50 4.49
N GLN A 134 4.59 4.32 5.17
CA GLN A 134 4.48 3.41 6.31
C GLN A 134 4.62 1.93 5.92
N LYS A 135 4.57 1.58 4.63
CA LYS A 135 4.80 0.21 4.16
C LYS A 135 6.28 -0.11 3.92
N LEU A 136 7.14 0.90 3.74
CA LEU A 136 8.56 0.71 3.40
C LEU A 136 9.33 -0.08 4.48
N ALA A 137 9.29 0.40 5.73
CA ALA A 137 10.06 -0.20 6.81
C ALA A 137 9.62 -1.64 7.16
N PRO A 138 8.33 -1.95 7.36
CA PRO A 138 7.92 -3.33 7.63
C PRO A 138 8.17 -4.27 6.44
N MET A 139 8.02 -3.79 5.20
CA MET A 139 8.30 -4.61 4.02
C MET A 139 9.80 -4.91 3.88
N ALA A 140 10.67 -3.96 4.21
CA ALA A 140 12.12 -4.19 4.22
C ALA A 140 12.52 -5.29 5.22
N LEU A 141 11.98 -5.25 6.45
CA LEU A 141 12.23 -6.30 7.45
C LEU A 141 11.73 -7.67 6.99
N LEU A 142 10.57 -7.71 6.33
CA LEU A 142 10.00 -8.93 5.77
C LEU A 142 10.86 -9.50 4.62
N ILE A 143 11.45 -8.63 3.79
CA ILE A 143 12.38 -9.02 2.72
C ILE A 143 13.70 -9.54 3.30
N LEU A 144 14.29 -8.84 4.27
CA LEU A 144 15.55 -9.22 4.91
C LEU A 144 15.46 -10.58 5.62
N THR A 145 14.30 -10.87 6.23
CA THR A 145 14.06 -12.14 6.93
C THR A 145 13.44 -13.24 6.07
N SER A 146 13.23 -12.99 4.78
CA SER A 146 12.45 -13.84 3.86
C SER A 146 12.82 -15.33 3.88
N HIS A 147 14.11 -15.66 3.97
CA HIS A 147 14.62 -17.03 3.96
C HIS A 147 14.22 -17.87 5.18
N GLN A 148 13.82 -17.22 6.28
CA GLN A 148 13.54 -17.87 7.58
C GLN A 148 12.03 -17.93 7.91
N LEU A 149 11.19 -17.33 7.06
CA LEU A 149 9.76 -17.26 7.31
C LEU A 149 9.06 -18.56 6.90
N ASN A 150 8.01 -18.90 7.64
CA ASN A 150 7.16 -20.03 7.29
C ASN A 150 6.36 -19.74 6.02
N THR A 151 6.70 -20.43 4.93
CA THR A 151 6.11 -20.26 3.61
C THR A 151 4.60 -20.54 3.61
N ASN A 152 4.15 -21.58 4.31
CA ASN A 152 2.73 -21.94 4.39
C ASN A 152 1.89 -20.82 5.03
N LEU A 153 2.42 -20.18 6.08
CA LEU A 153 1.75 -19.07 6.74
C LEU A 153 1.65 -17.86 5.79
N LEU A 154 2.73 -17.52 5.09
CA LEU A 154 2.75 -16.42 4.12
C LEU A 154 1.74 -16.65 2.99
N ILE A 155 1.70 -17.86 2.44
CA ILE A 155 0.75 -18.25 1.39
C ILE A 155 -0.71 -18.09 1.88
N MET A 156 -1.02 -18.56 3.08
CA MET A 156 -2.37 -18.42 3.64
C MET A 156 -2.78 -16.96 3.86
N MET A 157 -1.89 -16.14 4.42
CA MET A 157 -2.15 -14.69 4.60
C MET A 157 -2.31 -13.96 3.27
N ALA A 158 -1.55 -14.37 2.26
CA ALA A 158 -1.64 -13.77 0.95
C ALA A 158 -2.93 -14.13 0.19
N LEU A 159 -3.35 -15.40 0.18
CA LEU A 159 -4.62 -15.80 -0.43
C LEU A 159 -5.80 -15.10 0.25
N THR A 160 -5.82 -15.10 1.58
CA THR A 160 -6.88 -14.43 2.36
C THR A 160 -6.90 -12.93 2.10
N SER A 161 -5.75 -12.27 1.99
CA SER A 161 -5.70 -10.83 1.70
C SER A 161 -6.15 -10.49 0.27
N MET A 162 -5.88 -11.35 -0.72
CA MET A 162 -6.43 -11.17 -2.06
C MET A 162 -7.95 -11.33 -2.09
N ILE A 163 -8.51 -12.34 -1.40
CA ILE A 163 -9.96 -12.55 -1.29
C ILE A 163 -10.63 -11.35 -0.61
N VAL A 164 -10.13 -10.97 0.56
CA VAL A 164 -10.68 -9.87 1.37
C VAL A 164 -10.51 -8.52 0.68
N GLY A 165 -9.37 -8.28 0.03
CA GLY A 165 -9.12 -7.08 -0.76
C GLY A 165 -10.07 -6.98 -1.96
N GLY A 166 -10.30 -8.09 -2.65
CA GLY A 166 -11.26 -8.19 -3.76
C GLY A 166 -12.69 -7.89 -3.30
N TRP A 167 -13.24 -8.74 -2.42
CA TRP A 167 -14.64 -8.60 -1.96
C TRP A 167 -14.89 -7.32 -1.17
N GLY A 168 -13.95 -6.92 -0.31
CA GLY A 168 -14.06 -5.69 0.46
C GLY A 168 -14.13 -4.45 -0.42
N GLY A 169 -13.33 -4.39 -1.50
CA GLY A 169 -13.33 -3.27 -2.43
C GLY A 169 -14.60 -3.16 -3.28
N LEU A 170 -15.26 -4.29 -3.59
CA LEU A 170 -16.50 -4.32 -4.37
C LEU A 170 -17.62 -3.53 -3.70
N ASN A 171 -17.77 -3.56 -2.38
CA ASN A 171 -18.91 -2.90 -1.73
C ASN A 171 -18.65 -1.44 -1.30
N GLN A 172 -17.52 -0.84 -1.69
CA GLN A 172 -17.15 0.51 -1.24
C GLN A 172 -17.48 1.57 -2.28
N THR A 173 -18.07 2.68 -1.81
CA THR A 173 -18.32 3.91 -2.62
C THR A 173 -17.33 5.04 -2.29
N GLN A 174 -16.64 4.93 -1.16
CA GLN A 174 -15.66 5.91 -0.68
C GLN A 174 -14.30 5.62 -1.31
N THR A 175 -13.69 6.60 -1.98
CA THR A 175 -12.43 6.40 -2.70
C THR A 175 -11.29 5.98 -1.77
N ARG A 176 -11.27 6.50 -0.54
CA ARG A 176 -10.28 6.12 0.49
C ARG A 176 -10.37 4.65 0.90
N LYS A 177 -11.59 4.12 1.09
CA LYS A 177 -11.78 2.69 1.41
C LYS A 177 -11.45 1.78 0.22
N ILE A 178 -11.77 2.21 -1.00
CA ILE A 178 -11.37 1.46 -2.20
C ILE A 178 -9.84 1.36 -2.28
N MET A 179 -9.12 2.47 -2.05
CA MET A 179 -7.66 2.47 -2.01
C MET A 179 -7.07 1.67 -0.83
N ALA A 180 -7.80 1.55 0.28
CA ALA A 180 -7.41 0.69 1.38
C ALA A 180 -7.45 -0.79 0.97
N TYR A 181 -8.57 -1.25 0.41
CA TYR A 181 -8.73 -2.64 -0.05
C TYR A 181 -7.82 -3.00 -1.21
N SER A 182 -7.51 -2.05 -2.10
CA SER A 182 -6.47 -2.28 -3.10
C SER A 182 -5.11 -2.52 -2.46
N SER A 183 -4.73 -1.74 -1.45
CA SER A 183 -3.46 -1.94 -0.75
C SER A 183 -3.38 -3.32 -0.09
N ILE A 184 -4.49 -3.83 0.45
CA ILE A 184 -4.58 -5.17 1.04
C ILE A 184 -4.37 -6.23 -0.05
N ALA A 185 -5.01 -6.08 -1.22
CA ALA A 185 -4.84 -7.01 -2.34
C ALA A 185 -3.41 -7.01 -2.90
N HIS A 186 -2.79 -5.84 -3.09
CA HIS A 186 -1.41 -5.73 -3.56
C HIS A 186 -0.40 -6.29 -2.56
N LEU A 187 -0.63 -6.10 -1.25
CA LEU A 187 0.19 -6.74 -0.22
C LEU A 187 0.06 -8.28 -0.25
N GLY A 188 -1.10 -8.81 -0.62
CA GLY A 188 -1.25 -10.25 -0.86
C GLY A 188 -0.29 -10.76 -1.91
N TRP A 189 -0.20 -10.09 -3.06
CA TRP A 189 0.80 -10.41 -4.10
C TRP A 189 2.25 -10.34 -3.59
N MET A 190 2.56 -9.37 -2.73
CA MET A 190 3.90 -9.25 -2.14
C MET A 190 4.19 -10.42 -1.19
N PHE A 191 3.27 -10.74 -0.27
CA PHE A 191 3.44 -11.84 0.69
C PHE A 191 3.61 -13.20 0.01
N MET A 192 2.96 -13.43 -1.14
CA MET A 192 3.12 -14.67 -1.90
C MET A 192 4.55 -14.90 -2.37
N ILE A 193 5.18 -13.86 -2.92
CA ILE A 193 6.45 -14.01 -3.65
C ILE A 193 7.67 -13.84 -2.75
N VAL A 194 7.55 -13.21 -1.58
CA VAL A 194 8.68 -12.91 -0.69
C VAL A 194 9.55 -14.13 -0.38
N SER A 195 8.95 -15.30 -0.14
CA SER A 195 9.71 -16.51 0.18
C SER A 195 10.40 -17.15 -1.03
N PHE A 196 9.93 -16.88 -2.24
CA PHE A 196 10.47 -17.50 -3.46
C PHE A 196 11.47 -16.58 -4.17
N ALA A 197 11.14 -15.30 -4.31
CA ALA A 197 11.95 -14.30 -4.99
C ALA A 197 11.75 -12.92 -4.33
N PRO A 198 12.53 -12.59 -3.28
CA PRO A 198 12.39 -11.32 -2.55
C PRO A 198 12.55 -10.08 -3.46
N ASN A 199 13.38 -10.16 -4.50
CA ASN A 199 13.57 -9.08 -5.47
C ASN A 199 12.28 -8.74 -6.23
N LEU A 200 11.46 -9.73 -6.57
CA LEU A 200 10.15 -9.48 -7.20
C LEU A 200 9.15 -8.85 -6.24
N ALA A 201 9.25 -9.17 -4.94
CA ALA A 201 8.46 -8.48 -3.91
C ALA A 201 8.81 -6.99 -3.85
N LEU A 202 10.11 -6.66 -3.93
CA LEU A 202 10.60 -5.28 -3.99
C LEU A 202 10.13 -4.57 -5.26
N LEU A 203 10.21 -5.23 -6.43
CA LEU A 203 9.70 -4.69 -7.68
C LEU A 203 8.20 -4.37 -7.59
N ASN A 204 7.41 -5.30 -7.05
CA ASN A 204 5.98 -5.09 -6.85
C ASN A 204 5.70 -3.93 -5.88
N LEU A 205 6.49 -3.80 -4.80
CA LEU A 205 6.41 -2.66 -3.88
C LEU A 205 6.65 -1.34 -4.61
N LEU A 206 7.73 -1.23 -5.41
CA LEU A 206 8.06 -0.01 -6.16
C LEU A 206 6.94 0.37 -7.14
N VAL A 207 6.45 -0.58 -7.93
CA VAL A 207 5.34 -0.35 -8.87
C VAL A 207 4.07 0.08 -8.12
N TYR A 208 3.76 -0.57 -7.00
CA TYR A 208 2.64 -0.20 -6.14
C TYR A 208 2.76 1.23 -5.58
N LEU A 209 3.95 1.65 -5.13
CA LEU A 209 4.20 3.01 -4.62
C LEU A 209 3.97 4.07 -5.70
N ILE A 210 4.42 3.81 -6.93
CA ILE A 210 4.21 4.71 -8.08
C ILE A 210 2.71 4.80 -8.43
N LEU A 211 2.02 3.66 -8.52
CA LEU A 211 0.59 3.61 -8.85
C LEU A 211 -0.30 4.27 -7.79
N THR A 212 -0.03 4.02 -6.51
CA THR A 212 -0.83 4.60 -5.43
C THR A 212 -0.56 6.09 -5.26
N SER A 213 0.68 6.53 -5.42
CA SER A 213 1.00 7.97 -5.40
C SER A 213 0.35 8.72 -6.56
N SER A 214 0.35 8.17 -7.78
CA SER A 214 -0.34 8.78 -8.92
C SER A 214 -1.86 8.91 -8.66
N MET A 215 -2.50 7.86 -8.13
CA MET A 215 -3.92 7.90 -7.78
C MET A 215 -4.25 8.86 -6.63
N PHE A 216 -3.48 8.89 -5.55
CA PHE A 216 -3.77 9.83 -4.46
C PHE A 216 -3.57 11.29 -4.89
N MET A 217 -2.57 11.58 -5.72
CA MET A 217 -2.34 12.94 -6.22
C MET A 217 -3.43 13.39 -7.20
N THR A 218 -3.94 12.49 -8.05
CA THR A 218 -5.11 12.78 -8.90
C THR A 218 -6.37 13.01 -8.06
N LEU A 219 -6.63 12.16 -7.06
CA LEU A 219 -7.77 12.34 -6.14
C LEU A 219 -7.69 13.64 -5.33
N MET A 220 -6.49 14.05 -4.92
CA MET A 220 -6.25 15.34 -4.23
C MET A 220 -6.60 16.53 -5.11
N THR A 221 -6.17 16.52 -6.37
CA THR A 221 -6.43 17.64 -7.29
C THR A 221 -7.90 17.73 -7.72
N LEU A 222 -8.60 16.59 -7.74
CA LEU A 222 -10.03 16.52 -8.00
C LEU A 222 -10.90 16.74 -6.74
N ASN A 223 -10.30 16.76 -5.54
CA ASN A 223 -11.01 16.76 -4.25
C ASN A 223 -12.11 15.68 -4.15
N ALA A 224 -11.84 14.50 -4.72
CA ALA A 224 -12.84 13.45 -4.91
C ALA A 224 -12.79 12.38 -3.79
N THR A 225 -13.62 12.54 -2.76
CA THR A 225 -13.72 11.59 -1.63
C THR A 225 -14.66 10.41 -1.89
N ASN A 226 -15.64 10.60 -2.77
CA ASN A 226 -16.69 9.63 -3.05
C ASN A 226 -16.78 9.40 -4.56
N MET A 227 -17.30 8.25 -4.97
CA MET A 227 -17.50 7.89 -6.37
C MET A 227 -18.29 8.95 -7.15
N ASN A 228 -19.37 9.50 -6.59
CA ASN A 228 -20.17 10.53 -7.26
C ASN A 228 -19.41 11.86 -7.43
N LYS A 229 -18.52 12.22 -6.49
CA LYS A 229 -17.67 13.41 -6.64
C LYS A 229 -16.61 13.19 -7.72
N LEU A 230 -16.11 11.95 -7.82
CA LEU A 230 -15.18 11.58 -8.87
C LEU A 230 -15.85 11.61 -10.25
N SER A 231 -17.10 11.13 -10.39
CA SER A 231 -17.81 11.16 -11.66
C SER A 231 -18.08 12.59 -12.14
N THR A 232 -18.47 13.50 -11.24
CA THR A 232 -18.70 14.92 -11.58
C THR A 232 -17.43 15.73 -11.90
N SER A 233 -16.26 15.09 -11.93
CA SER A 233 -14.98 15.76 -12.20
C SER A 233 -14.64 15.87 -13.69
N TRP A 234 -15.26 15.06 -14.55
CA TRP A 234 -15.07 15.09 -16.01
C TRP A 234 -15.18 16.51 -16.62
N PRO A 235 -16.25 17.28 -16.36
CA PRO A 235 -16.38 18.63 -16.94
C PRO A 235 -15.38 19.64 -16.35
N LYS A 236 -14.72 19.34 -15.22
CA LYS A 236 -13.80 20.28 -14.56
C LYS A 236 -12.40 20.19 -15.17
N THR A 237 -11.91 18.97 -15.33
CA THR A 237 -10.54 18.69 -15.79
C THR A 237 -10.52 17.41 -16.65
N PRO A 238 -11.01 17.47 -17.90
CA PRO A 238 -11.24 16.27 -18.73
C PRO A 238 -9.96 15.47 -18.99
N MET A 239 -8.82 16.16 -19.16
CA MET A 239 -7.53 15.50 -19.37
C MET A 239 -7.11 14.66 -18.16
N LEU A 240 -7.25 15.21 -16.96
CA LEU A 240 -6.88 14.50 -15.74
C LEU A 240 -7.80 13.30 -15.51
N THR A 241 -9.10 13.43 -15.81
CA THR A 241 -10.06 12.34 -15.67
C THR A 241 -9.90 11.23 -16.71
N ALA A 242 -9.41 11.55 -17.91
CA ALA A 242 -8.99 10.52 -18.86
C ALA A 242 -7.76 9.76 -18.35
N LEU A 243 -6.79 10.46 -17.77
CA LEU A 243 -5.60 9.83 -17.20
C LEU A 243 -5.91 9.01 -15.94
N THR A 244 -6.88 9.43 -15.09
CA THR A 244 -7.28 8.63 -13.92
C THR A 244 -7.86 7.28 -14.31
N MET A 245 -8.55 7.17 -15.45
CA MET A 245 -8.97 5.88 -15.99
C MET A 245 -7.76 4.99 -16.26
N VAL A 246 -6.75 5.50 -16.98
CA VAL A 246 -5.57 4.70 -17.32
C VAL A 246 -4.81 4.25 -16.06
N THR A 247 -4.69 5.11 -15.05
CA THR A 247 -4.05 4.74 -13.78
C THR A 247 -4.87 3.73 -12.96
N LEU A 248 -6.21 3.79 -13.02
CA LEU A 248 -7.08 2.76 -12.41
C LEU A 248 -6.90 1.40 -13.11
N MET A 249 -6.80 1.38 -14.44
CA MET A 249 -6.50 0.15 -15.19
C MET A 249 -5.10 -0.38 -14.86
N ALA A 250 -4.14 0.52 -14.64
CA ALA A 250 -2.80 0.16 -14.22
C ALA A 250 -2.79 -0.51 -12.84
N LEU A 251 -3.56 0.01 -11.87
CA LEU A 251 -3.76 -0.67 -10.58
C LEU A 251 -4.44 -2.04 -10.72
N GLY A 252 -5.40 -2.16 -11.66
CA GLY A 252 -6.01 -3.45 -12.01
C GLY A 252 -5.01 -4.45 -12.59
N GLY A 253 -3.93 -3.98 -13.20
CA GLY A 253 -2.90 -4.79 -13.82
C GLY A 253 -3.35 -5.36 -15.17
N LEU A 254 -3.94 -4.53 -16.02
CA LEU A 254 -4.26 -4.91 -17.40
C LEU A 254 -3.04 -4.72 -18.33
N PRO A 255 -2.73 -5.66 -19.24
CA PRO A 255 -1.82 -5.36 -20.34
C PRO A 255 -2.43 -4.23 -21.19
N PRO A 256 -1.70 -3.16 -21.60
CA PRO A 256 -0.24 -2.94 -21.63
C PRO A 256 0.35 -2.07 -20.49
N THR A 257 -0.34 -1.92 -19.37
CA THR A 257 0.07 -0.99 -18.29
C THR A 257 1.13 -1.56 -17.34
N SER A 258 1.87 -0.71 -16.64
CA SER A 258 2.97 -1.14 -15.76
C SER A 258 2.56 -2.02 -14.57
N GLY A 259 1.32 -1.92 -14.07
CA GLY A 259 0.88 -2.76 -12.96
C GLY A 259 0.62 -4.23 -13.35
N PHE A 260 0.60 -4.55 -14.65
CA PHE A 260 0.57 -5.95 -15.11
C PHE A 260 1.93 -6.64 -14.90
N LEU A 261 3.02 -5.90 -15.06
CA LEU A 261 4.40 -6.40 -15.02
C LEU A 261 4.71 -7.21 -13.74
N PRO A 262 4.51 -6.70 -12.51
CA PRO A 262 4.84 -7.46 -11.32
C PRO A 262 3.93 -8.70 -11.16
N LYS A 263 2.64 -8.60 -11.48
CA LYS A 263 1.71 -9.74 -11.38
C LYS A 263 2.10 -10.86 -12.34
N TRP A 264 2.45 -10.51 -13.57
CA TRP A 264 2.90 -11.46 -14.58
C TRP A 264 4.18 -12.18 -14.16
N LEU A 265 5.20 -11.44 -13.71
CA LEU A 265 6.47 -12.02 -13.26
C LEU A 265 6.29 -12.90 -12.02
N ILE A 266 5.45 -12.49 -11.07
CA ILE A 266 5.12 -13.32 -9.90
C ILE A 266 4.48 -14.63 -10.35
N LEU A 267 3.50 -14.60 -11.26
CA LEU A 267 2.88 -15.82 -11.77
C LEU A 267 3.89 -16.71 -12.49
N GLN A 268 4.84 -16.14 -13.22
CA GLN A 268 5.91 -16.88 -13.89
C GLN A 268 6.85 -17.57 -12.91
N GLU A 269 7.25 -16.93 -11.81
CA GLU A 269 8.08 -17.61 -10.80
C GLU A 269 7.30 -18.70 -10.07
N MET A 270 6.01 -18.50 -9.81
CA MET A 270 5.19 -19.51 -9.14
C MET A 270 4.98 -20.77 -9.99
N THR A 271 4.89 -20.63 -11.32
CA THR A 271 4.82 -21.79 -12.22
C THR A 271 6.16 -22.51 -12.33
N LYS A 272 7.29 -21.80 -12.25
CA LYS A 272 8.62 -22.43 -12.16
C LYS A 272 8.77 -23.29 -10.90
N GLN A 273 8.15 -22.89 -9.79
CA GLN A 273 8.12 -23.66 -8.53
C GLN A 273 7.04 -24.76 -8.50
N HIS A 274 6.45 -25.12 -9.65
CA HIS A 274 5.36 -26.12 -9.78
C HIS A 274 4.06 -25.80 -9.01
N LEU A 275 3.87 -24.57 -8.53
CA LEU A 275 2.67 -24.14 -7.79
C LEU A 275 1.54 -23.67 -8.74
N ASN A 276 1.23 -24.46 -9.76
CA ASN A 276 0.31 -24.08 -10.84
C ASN A 276 -1.14 -23.86 -10.35
N ALA A 277 -1.64 -24.72 -9.45
CA ALA A 277 -2.99 -24.55 -8.91
C ALA A 277 -3.11 -23.25 -8.10
N LEU A 278 -2.05 -22.90 -7.37
CA LEU A 278 -2.06 -21.67 -6.59
C LEU A 278 -1.96 -20.44 -7.51
N SER A 279 -1.09 -20.46 -8.52
CA SER A 279 -0.97 -19.36 -9.48
C SER A 279 -2.29 -19.06 -10.22
N THR A 280 -3.05 -20.09 -10.61
CA THR A 280 -4.37 -19.91 -11.24
C THR A 280 -5.39 -19.29 -10.27
N THR A 281 -5.42 -19.71 -9.00
CA THR A 281 -6.31 -19.08 -8.01
C THR A 281 -5.98 -17.60 -7.80
N MET A 282 -4.70 -17.23 -7.73
CA MET A 282 -4.29 -15.83 -7.60
C MET A 282 -4.70 -14.98 -8.80
N ALA A 283 -4.52 -15.52 -10.01
CA ALA A 283 -4.93 -14.84 -11.23
C ALA A 283 -6.44 -14.58 -11.25
N MET A 284 -7.25 -15.56 -10.83
CA MET A 284 -8.71 -15.40 -10.72
C MET A 284 -9.09 -14.38 -9.64
N LEU A 285 -8.41 -14.37 -8.49
CA LEU A 285 -8.67 -13.39 -7.42
C LEU A 285 -8.30 -11.97 -7.84
N ALA A 286 -7.27 -11.77 -8.67
CA ALA A 286 -6.95 -10.44 -9.19
C ALA A 286 -8.07 -9.85 -10.05
N LEU A 287 -8.86 -10.68 -10.75
CA LEU A 287 -10.00 -10.20 -11.54
C LEU A 287 -11.09 -9.56 -10.67
N LEU A 288 -11.26 -10.01 -9.41
CA LEU A 288 -12.18 -9.33 -8.47
C LEU A 288 -11.72 -7.91 -8.17
N SER A 289 -10.42 -7.71 -7.95
CA SER A 289 -9.88 -6.37 -7.72
C SER A 289 -10.05 -5.46 -8.94
N LEU A 290 -9.86 -6.04 -10.13
CA LEU A 290 -10.05 -5.36 -11.40
C LEU A 290 -11.49 -4.88 -11.60
N PHE A 291 -12.49 -5.63 -11.15
CA PHE A 291 -13.89 -5.23 -11.31
C PHE A 291 -14.22 -3.90 -10.64
N PHE A 292 -13.77 -3.65 -9.40
CA PHE A 292 -14.09 -2.37 -8.75
C PHE A 292 -13.33 -1.20 -9.38
N TYR A 293 -12.15 -1.44 -9.98
CA TYR A 293 -11.45 -0.43 -10.77
C TYR A 293 -12.17 -0.14 -12.10
N LEU A 294 -12.64 -1.17 -12.80
CA LEU A 294 -13.47 -1.01 -14.00
C LEU A 294 -14.71 -0.18 -13.67
N ARG A 295 -15.41 -0.51 -12.58
CA ARG A 295 -16.58 0.23 -12.12
C ARG A 295 -16.25 1.71 -11.84
N LEU A 296 -15.12 2.00 -11.21
CA LEU A 296 -14.67 3.38 -11.00
C LEU A 296 -14.38 4.09 -12.32
N SER A 297 -13.64 3.45 -13.22
CA SER A 297 -13.32 4.04 -14.54
C SER A 297 -14.58 4.34 -15.35
N TYR A 298 -15.57 3.43 -15.33
CA TYR A 298 -16.83 3.59 -16.01
C TYR A 298 -17.61 4.83 -15.56
N MET A 299 -17.64 5.08 -14.25
CA MET A 299 -18.30 6.26 -13.68
C MET A 299 -17.57 7.57 -13.95
N VAL A 300 -16.28 7.53 -14.26
CA VAL A 300 -15.45 8.75 -14.36
C VAL A 300 -15.32 9.26 -15.79
N SER A 301 -15.12 8.35 -16.75
CA SER A 301 -14.82 8.73 -18.13
C SER A 301 -15.84 8.21 -19.15
N MET A 302 -16.36 7.01 -18.95
CA MET A 302 -17.24 6.37 -19.96
C MET A 302 -18.69 6.85 -19.89
N THR A 303 -19.10 7.40 -18.75
CA THR A 303 -20.43 7.99 -18.57
C THR A 303 -20.31 9.43 -18.10
N SER A 304 -21.17 10.30 -18.63
CA SER A 304 -21.32 11.68 -18.17
C SER A 304 -22.45 11.75 -17.12
N PRO A 305 -22.13 11.89 -15.82
CA PRO A 305 -23.17 12.07 -14.81
C PRO A 305 -23.82 13.46 -14.93
N PRO A 306 -25.02 13.66 -14.38
CA PRO A 306 -25.70 14.96 -14.42
C PRO A 306 -24.83 16.05 -13.79
N HIS A 307 -24.73 17.18 -14.49
CA HIS A 307 -23.98 18.34 -14.02
C HIS A 307 -24.76 19.15 -12.98
N ILE A 308 -24.03 19.72 -12.04
CA ILE A 308 -24.56 20.68 -11.07
C ILE A 308 -24.51 22.07 -11.73
N SER A 309 -25.56 22.87 -11.58
CA SER A 309 -25.69 24.21 -12.17
C SER A 309 -24.47 25.13 -11.98
N ASN A 310 -23.74 24.96 -10.86
CA ASN A 310 -22.61 25.81 -10.49
C ASN A 310 -21.26 25.34 -11.08
N SER A 311 -21.22 24.36 -11.98
CA SER A 311 -19.97 23.82 -12.56
C SER A 311 -19.14 24.87 -13.32
N ASN A 312 -19.79 25.82 -13.99
CA ASN A 312 -19.13 26.79 -14.86
C ASN A 312 -18.15 27.71 -14.11
N LEU A 313 -18.35 27.93 -12.82
CA LEU A 313 -17.42 28.70 -11.98
C LEU A 313 -16.06 28.01 -11.84
N THR A 314 -16.04 26.67 -11.86
CA THR A 314 -14.81 25.90 -11.69
C THR A 314 -13.90 25.95 -12.91
N TRP A 315 -14.44 26.27 -14.10
CA TRP A 315 -13.66 26.37 -15.34
C TRP A 315 -12.69 27.54 -15.37
N ARG A 316 -12.92 28.58 -14.53
CA ARG A 316 -12.07 29.78 -14.51
C ARG A 316 -10.74 29.57 -13.81
N LYS A 317 -10.64 28.58 -12.91
CA LYS A 317 -9.46 28.36 -12.08
C LYS A 317 -8.52 27.35 -12.72
N LYS A 318 -7.30 27.77 -13.07
CA LYS A 318 -6.23 26.87 -13.47
C LYS A 318 -5.59 26.25 -12.23
N ASN A 319 -5.49 24.92 -12.21
CA ASN A 319 -4.76 24.19 -11.19
C ASN A 319 -3.35 23.90 -11.69
N ASN A 320 -2.33 24.20 -10.89
CA ASN A 320 -0.94 23.86 -11.20
C ASN A 320 -0.67 22.40 -10.81
N LEU A 321 -0.26 21.57 -11.78
CA LEU A 321 -0.10 20.11 -11.63
C LEU A 321 1.38 19.69 -11.78
N HIS A 322 2.31 20.29 -11.04
CA HIS A 322 3.74 20.14 -11.36
C HIS A 322 4.33 18.73 -11.18
N ALA A 323 3.77 17.86 -10.33
CA ALA A 323 4.31 16.51 -10.08
C ALA A 323 3.48 15.35 -10.65
N ILE A 324 2.24 15.61 -11.05
CA ILE A 324 1.27 14.57 -11.41
C ILE A 324 1.58 13.90 -12.76
N PRO A 325 1.94 14.63 -13.83
CA PRO A 325 2.22 14.03 -15.13
C PRO A 325 3.35 12.99 -15.09
N LEU A 326 4.44 13.29 -14.38
CA LEU A 326 5.57 12.37 -14.22
C LEU A 326 5.13 11.04 -13.58
N MET A 327 4.39 11.11 -12.47
CA MET A 327 3.89 9.92 -11.79
C MET A 327 2.93 9.11 -12.66
N ILE A 328 2.08 9.78 -13.44
CA ILE A 328 1.15 9.10 -14.35
C ILE A 328 1.91 8.37 -15.47
N ILE A 329 2.91 9.01 -16.07
CA ILE A 329 3.72 8.41 -17.14
C ILE A 329 4.46 7.17 -16.61
N LEU A 330 5.11 7.28 -15.45
CA LEU A 330 5.76 6.13 -14.81
C LEU A 330 4.75 5.02 -14.48
N SER A 331 3.57 5.37 -13.98
CA SER A 331 2.54 4.41 -13.63
C SER A 331 1.89 3.69 -14.82
N THR A 332 2.13 4.14 -16.06
CA THR A 332 1.46 3.58 -17.25
C THR A 332 2.44 2.95 -18.23
N MET A 333 3.60 3.57 -18.46
CA MET A 333 4.50 3.24 -19.58
C MET A 333 5.81 2.53 -19.19
N MET A 334 5.90 1.91 -18.00
CA MET A 334 7.14 1.22 -17.58
C MET A 334 7.33 -0.19 -18.16
N VAL A 335 6.34 -0.77 -18.86
CA VAL A 335 6.43 -2.15 -19.38
C VAL A 335 7.62 -2.38 -20.32
N PRO A 336 7.94 -1.48 -21.28
CA PRO A 336 9.11 -1.67 -22.15
C PRO A 336 10.45 -1.72 -21.39
N MET A 337 10.51 -1.15 -20.19
CA MET A 337 11.69 -1.16 -19.33
C MET A 337 11.79 -2.43 -18.47
N ALA A 338 10.90 -3.42 -18.65
CA ALA A 338 10.90 -4.66 -17.90
C ALA A 338 12.26 -5.39 -17.88
N PRO A 339 13.00 -5.52 -18.99
CA PRO A 339 14.28 -6.21 -18.97
C PRO A 339 15.29 -5.52 -18.06
N ALA A 340 15.36 -4.18 -18.11
CA ALA A 340 16.27 -3.41 -17.26
C ALA A 340 15.91 -3.54 -15.77
N LEU A 341 14.61 -3.56 -15.45
CA LEU A 341 14.13 -3.75 -14.07
C LEU A 341 14.48 -5.14 -13.53
N LEU A 342 14.45 -6.17 -14.38
CA LEU A 342 14.81 -7.54 -14.01
C LEU A 342 16.32 -7.73 -13.83
N THR A 343 17.15 -6.96 -14.54
CA THR A 343 18.61 -7.05 -14.42
C THR A 343 19.16 -6.40 -13.15
N MET A 344 18.36 -5.61 -12.42
CA MET A 344 18.77 -5.00 -11.14
C MET A 344 18.66 -5.97 -9.94
N ASN A 345 18.83 -7.26 -10.19
CA ASN A 345 18.76 -8.31 -9.17
C ASN A 345 20.01 -8.37 -8.29
#